data_AF-A0A966Y7Y0-F1
#
_entry.id   AF-A0A966Y7Y0-F1
#
_cell.length_a   1.000
_cell.length_b   1.000
_cell.length_c   1.000
_cell.angle_alpha   90.00
_cell.angle_beta   90.00
_cell.angle_gamma   90.00
#
_symmetry.space_group_name_H-M   'P 1'
#
loop_
_entity.id
_entity.type
_entity.pdbx_description
1 polymer ?
#
loop_
_entity_poly.entity_id
_entity_poly.type
_entity_poly.pdbx_seq_one_letter_code
_entity_poly.pdbx_strand_id
1 'polypeptide(L)'
;MPSDINYKDLFRLDSTNNPSVVQFYHRKIAYIILLFLIYLNYFFLKKGIYYKTLIVLNLAILFQVALGIITLLSGVKISYASLHQLGSILVLTSVITLIYKNN
;
A
#
# COMPACT_ATOMS: atom_id res chain seq x y z
N MET A 1 9.13 2.15 20.55
CA MET A 1 9.90 3.04 19.65
C MET A 1 11.30 3.14 20.22
N PRO A 2 12.38 3.10 19.42
CA PRO A 2 13.70 3.44 19.92
C PRO A 2 13.71 4.94 20.26
N SER A 3 14.33 5.28 21.38
CA SER A 3 14.30 6.57 22.07
C SER A 3 15.04 7.72 21.39
N ASP A 4 15.59 7.50 20.19
CA ASP A 4 16.70 8.33 19.70
C ASP A 4 16.34 9.14 18.43
N ILE A 5 15.05 9.45 18.21
CA ILE A 5 14.60 10.19 17.03
C ILE A 5 13.89 11.48 17.47
N ASN A 6 14.59 12.61 17.29
CA ASN A 6 14.06 13.94 17.56
C ASN A 6 13.08 14.33 16.44
N TYR A 7 11.85 14.74 16.78
CA TYR A 7 10.79 15.09 15.81
C TYR A 7 11.24 16.13 14.76
N LYS A 8 12.27 16.92 15.05
CA LYS A 8 12.88 17.89 14.12
C LYS A 8 13.68 17.26 12.97
N ASP A 9 14.20 16.04 13.11
CA ASP A 9 14.92 15.34 12.03
C ASP A 9 13.99 14.66 11.02
N LEU A 10 12.70 14.51 11.33
CA LEU A 10 11.72 14.00 10.37
C LEU A 10 11.49 14.98 9.20
N PHE A 11 11.65 16.29 9.42
CA PHE A 11 11.39 17.33 8.39
C PHE A 11 12.65 17.87 7.70
N ARG A 12 13.83 17.31 7.96
CA ARG A 12 15.08 17.69 7.27
C ARG A 12 15.23 16.89 5.98
N LEU A 13 15.83 17.47 4.94
CA LEU A 13 16.09 16.78 3.67
C LEU A 13 16.97 15.53 3.85
N ASP A 14 17.80 15.49 4.89
CA ASP A 14 18.67 14.34 5.24
C ASP A 14 17.92 13.19 5.93
N SER A 15 16.63 13.36 6.23
CA SER A 15 15.78 12.37 6.90
C SER A 15 15.63 11.07 6.10
N THR A 16 15.71 11.16 4.77
CA THR A 16 15.62 10.00 3.87
C THR A 16 16.88 9.12 3.86
N ASN A 17 17.99 9.58 4.43
CA ASN A 17 19.21 8.78 4.56
C ASN A 17 19.09 7.69 5.64
N ASN A 18 18.18 7.86 6.60
CA ASN A 18 17.97 6.91 7.67
C ASN A 18 16.90 5.87 7.28
N PRO A 19 17.24 4.57 7.13
CA PRO A 19 16.30 3.54 6.70
C PRO A 19 15.09 3.39 7.65
N SER A 20 15.26 3.69 8.94
CA SER A 20 14.15 3.71 9.92
C SER A 20 13.12 4.79 9.62
N VAL A 21 13.53 5.96 9.11
CA VAL A 21 12.63 7.06 8.75
C VAL A 21 11.89 6.73 7.46
N VAL A 22 12.56 6.15 6.48
CA VAL A 22 11.92 5.66 5.24
C VAL A 22 10.84 4.61 5.57
N GLN A 23 11.11 3.69 6.49
CA GLN A 23 10.10 2.73 6.95
C GLN A 23 8.94 3.38 7.72
N PHE A 24 9.17 4.48 8.42
CA PHE A 24 8.11 5.25 9.08
C PHE A 24 7.21 5.93 8.05
N TYR A 25 7.78 6.62 7.06
CA TYR A 25 7.03 7.22 5.96
C TYR A 25 6.27 6.17 5.14
N HIS A 26 6.89 5.04 4.85
CA HIS A 26 6.25 3.93 4.14
C HIS A 26 5.00 3.44 4.89
N ARG A 27 5.10 3.28 6.22
CA ARG A 27 3.93 2.92 7.06
C ARG A 27 2.84 3.99 7.00
N LYS A 28 3.18 5.27 7.07
CA LYS A 28 2.20 6.37 7.00
C LYS A 28 1.49 6.42 5.65
N ILE A 29 2.22 6.29 4.54
CA ILE A 29 1.65 6.26 3.19
C ILE A 29 0.77 5.01 3.01
N ALA A 30 1.18 3.85 3.53
CA ALA A 30 0.39 2.63 3.48
C ALA A 30 -0.98 2.78 4.17
N TYR A 31 -1.05 3.48 5.32
CA TYR A 31 -2.33 3.76 5.97
C TYR A 31 -3.24 4.69 5.15
N ILE A 32 -2.67 5.69 4.47
CA ILE A 32 -3.44 6.59 3.59
C ILE A 32 -4.01 5.81 2.40
N ILE A 33 -3.21 4.95 1.78
CA ILE A 33 -3.65 4.08 0.67
C ILE A 33 -4.75 3.11 1.14
N LEU A 34 -4.62 2.53 2.32
CA LEU A 34 -5.64 1.64 2.90
C LEU A 34 -6.99 2.37 3.08
N LEU A 35 -6.96 3.59 3.64
CA LEU A 35 -8.15 4.43 3.80
C LEU A 35 -8.80 4.76 2.46
N PHE A 36 -7.99 5.13 1.46
CA PHE A 36 -8.45 5.39 0.11
C PHE A 36 -9.12 4.16 -0.51
N LEU A 37 -8.58 2.97 -0.24
CA LEU A 37 -9.14 1.70 -0.73
C LEU A 37 -10.48 1.36 -0.09
N ILE A 38 -10.62 1.57 1.21
CA ILE A 38 -11.89 1.40 1.93
C ILE A 38 -12.94 2.36 1.36
N TYR A 39 -12.56 3.62 1.13
CA TYR A 39 -13.42 4.62 0.50
C TYR A 39 -13.87 4.19 -0.90
N LEU A 40 -12.94 3.69 -1.73
CA LEU A 40 -13.26 3.15 -3.05
C LEU A 40 -14.24 1.98 -2.99
N ASN A 41 -14.02 1.04 -2.06
CA ASN A 41 -14.89 -0.11 -1.87
C ASN A 41 -16.31 0.34 -1.50
N TYR A 42 -16.43 1.29 -0.56
CA TYR A 42 -17.72 1.86 -0.16
C TYR A 42 -18.44 2.57 -1.32
N PHE A 43 -17.72 3.42 -2.07
CA PHE A 43 -18.27 4.13 -3.21
C PHE A 43 -18.81 3.17 -4.29
N PHE A 44 -18.07 2.09 -4.54
CA PHE A 44 -18.41 1.11 -5.55
C PHE A 44 -19.49 0.09 -5.14
N LEU A 45 -19.55 -0.28 -3.85
CA LEU A 45 -20.67 -1.03 -3.29
C LEU A 45 -21.99 -0.25 -3.45
N LYS A 46 -21.97 1.06 -3.20
CA LYS A 46 -23.16 1.91 -3.33
C LYS A 46 -23.65 2.03 -4.79
N LYS A 47 -22.76 1.89 -5.77
CA LYS A 47 -23.09 1.93 -7.21
C LYS A 47 -23.55 0.59 -7.81
N GLY A 48 -23.59 -0.50 -7.03
CA GLY A 48 -24.14 -1.79 -7.49
C GLY A 48 -23.23 -2.54 -8.48
N ILE A 49 -21.92 -2.37 -8.38
CA ILE A 49 -20.95 -2.84 -9.38
C ILE A 49 -20.69 -4.33 -9.25
N TYR A 50 -20.29 -4.94 -10.38
CA TYR A 50 -19.82 -6.32 -10.50
C TYR A 50 -18.97 -6.79 -9.31
N TYR A 51 -19.63 -7.54 -8.42
CA TYR A 51 -19.09 -8.17 -7.21
C TYR A 51 -17.80 -8.97 -7.48
N LYS A 52 -17.70 -9.58 -8.67
CA LYS A 52 -16.52 -10.36 -9.10
C LYS A 52 -15.24 -9.51 -9.14
N THR A 53 -15.29 -8.29 -9.69
CA THR A 53 -14.11 -7.43 -9.80
C THR A 53 -13.72 -6.86 -8.44
N LEU A 54 -14.69 -6.58 -7.57
CA LEU A 54 -14.45 -6.17 -6.18
C LEU A 54 -13.79 -7.28 -5.36
N ILE A 55 -14.19 -8.55 -5.53
CA ILE A 55 -13.56 -9.69 -4.84
C ILE A 55 -12.11 -9.86 -5.29
N VAL A 56 -11.82 -9.76 -6.59
CA VAL A 56 -10.45 -9.83 -7.12
C VAL A 56 -9.58 -8.71 -6.56
N LEU A 57 -10.11 -7.48 -6.48
CA LEU A 57 -9.41 -6.35 -5.88
C LEU A 57 -9.07 -6.60 -4.40
N ASN A 58 -10.06 -7.03 -3.61
CA ASN A 58 -9.86 -7.34 -2.19
C ASN A 58 -8.83 -8.45 -1.98
N LEU A 59 -8.87 -9.51 -2.79
CA LEU A 59 -7.92 -10.62 -2.71
C LEU A 59 -6.49 -10.16 -3.09
N ALA A 60 -6.35 -9.35 -4.14
CA ALA A 60 -5.08 -8.79 -4.56
C ALA A 60 -4.45 -7.91 -3.46
N ILE A 61 -5.26 -7.13 -2.75
CA ILE A 61 -4.79 -6.29 -1.62
C ILE A 61 -4.35 -7.15 -0.45
N LEU A 62 -5.10 -8.21 -0.12
CA LEU A 62 -4.73 -9.11 0.97
C LEU A 62 -3.38 -9.79 0.68
N PHE A 63 -3.19 -10.24 -0.55
CA PHE A 63 -1.91 -10.77 -1.02
C PHE A 63 -0.80 -9.72 -0.97
N GLN A 64 -1.09 -8.48 -1.38
CA GLN A 64 -0.15 -7.36 -1.35
C GLN A 64 0.33 -7.04 0.07
N VAL A 65 -0.58 -7.00 1.04
CA VAL A 65 -0.25 -6.75 2.46
C VAL A 65 0.61 -7.88 3.01
N ALA A 66 0.29 -9.14 2.71
CA ALA A 66 1.10 -10.29 3.12
C ALA A 66 2.53 -10.20 2.55
N LEU A 67 2.68 -9.89 1.26
CA LEU A 67 3.99 -9.66 0.64
C LEU A 67 4.74 -8.49 1.27
N GLY A 68 4.05 -7.40 1.63
CA GLY A 68 4.65 -6.25 2.29
C GLY A 68 5.25 -6.62 3.66
N ILE A 69 4.52 -7.43 4.45
CA ILE A 69 5.00 -7.94 5.74
C ILE A 69 6.21 -8.85 5.54
N ILE A 70 6.16 -9.79 4.57
CA ILE A 70 7.28 -10.70 4.26
C ILE A 70 8.52 -9.91 3.84
N THR A 71 8.35 -8.84 3.05
CA THR A 71 9.44 -7.99 2.58
C THR A 71 10.15 -7.30 3.75
N LEU A 72 9.38 -6.79 4.72
CA LEU A 72 9.92 -6.18 5.94
C LEU A 72 10.64 -7.21 6.82
N LEU A 73 10.03 -8.37 7.05
CA LEU A 73 10.63 -9.46 7.85
C LEU A 73 11.92 -10.00 7.21
N SER A 74 12.00 -9.97 5.88
CA SER A 74 13.17 -10.45 5.13
C SER A 74 14.34 -9.45 5.10
N GLY A 75 14.25 -8.31 5.80
CA GLY A 75 15.27 -7.27 5.78
C GLY A 75 15.36 -6.53 4.44
N VAL A 76 14.22 -6.35 3.75
CA VAL A 76 14.14 -5.65 2.45
C VAL A 76 14.99 -6.33 1.37
N LYS A 77 14.95 -7.66 1.31
CA LYS A 77 15.51 -8.39 0.15
C LYS A 77 14.86 -7.88 -1.13
N ILE A 78 15.69 -7.50 -2.10
CA ILE A 78 15.29 -6.89 -3.37
C ILE A 78 14.23 -7.75 -4.08
N SER A 79 14.38 -9.07 -4.08
CA SER A 79 13.40 -9.98 -4.73
C SER A 79 11.98 -9.83 -4.18
N TYR A 80 11.80 -9.80 -2.85
CA TYR A 80 10.47 -9.64 -2.24
C TYR A 80 9.96 -8.20 -2.40
N ALA A 81 10.85 -7.22 -2.34
CA ALA A 81 10.51 -5.82 -2.57
C ALA A 81 10.00 -5.59 -4.00
N SER A 82 10.64 -6.20 -5.00
CA SER A 82 10.20 -6.15 -6.39
C SER A 82 8.87 -6.86 -6.61
N LEU A 83 8.67 -8.03 -5.98
CA LEU A 83 7.37 -8.71 -6.01
C LEU A 83 6.26 -7.87 -5.39
N HIS A 84 6.53 -7.22 -4.26
CA HIS A 84 5.61 -6.28 -3.65
C HIS A 84 5.34 -5.08 -4.58
N GLN A 85 6.34 -4.50 -5.23
CA GLN A 85 6.13 -3.42 -6.21
C GLN A 85 5.24 -3.85 -7.39
N LEU A 86 5.45 -5.06 -7.92
CA LEU A 86 4.61 -5.62 -8.98
C LEU A 86 3.17 -5.84 -8.52
N GLY A 87 2.96 -6.35 -7.30
CA GLY A 87 1.61 -6.52 -6.76
C GLY A 87 0.88 -5.19 -6.55
N SER A 88 1.59 -4.10 -6.25
CA SER A 88 0.99 -2.74 -6.21
C SER A 88 0.46 -2.32 -7.59
N ILE A 89 1.17 -2.64 -8.67
CA ILE A 89 0.74 -2.37 -10.05
C ILE A 89 -0.51 -3.19 -10.39
N LEU A 90 -0.59 -4.45 -9.94
CA LEU A 90 -1.78 -5.29 -10.13
C LEU A 90 -3.00 -4.71 -9.41
N VAL A 91 -2.83 -4.24 -8.17
CA VAL A 91 -3.91 -3.58 -7.41
C VAL A 91 -4.35 -2.29 -8.13
N LEU A 92 -3.41 -1.45 -8.56
CA LEU A 92 -3.72 -0.21 -9.29
C LEU A 92 -4.47 -0.49 -10.59
N THR A 93 -4.01 -1.45 -11.39
CA THR A 93 -4.65 -1.83 -12.65
C THR A 93 -6.07 -2.37 -12.40
N SER A 94 -6.27 -3.13 -11.33
CA SER A 94 -7.59 -3.63 -10.93
C SER A 94 -8.54 -2.50 -10.56
N VAL A 95 -8.04 -1.46 -9.87
CA VAL A 95 -8.81 -0.24 -9.55
C VAL A 95 -9.19 0.52 -10.83
N ILE A 96 -8.23 0.75 -11.73
CA ILE A 96 -8.48 1.47 -12.99
C ILE A 96 -9.53 0.72 -13.82
N THR A 97 -9.40 -0.60 -13.93
CA THR A 97 -10.36 -1.45 -14.65
C THR A 97 -11.76 -1.37 -14.04
N LEU A 98 -11.85 -1.34 -12.71
CA LEU A 98 -13.12 -1.19 -12.00
C LEU A 98 -13.77 0.18 -12.24
N ILE A 99 -12.99 1.26 -12.23
CA ILE A 99 -13.46 2.62 -12.56
C ILE A 99 -13.97 2.65 -14.01
N TYR A 100 -13.17 2.16 -14.97
CA TYR A 100 -13.50 2.23 -16.38
C TYR A 100 -14.76 1.42 -16.73
N LYS A 101 -14.92 0.23 -16.14
CA LYS A 101 -16.10 -0.62 -16.39
C LYS A 101 -17.40 -0.09 -15.75
N ASN A 102 -17.29 0.93 -14.90
CA ASN A 102 -18.41 1.54 -14.20
C ASN A 102 -18.68 3.00 -14.62
N ASN A 103 -18.03 3.47 -15.68
CA ASN A 103 -18.44 4.64 -16.46
C ASN A 103 -19.15 4.16 -17.73
#